data_AF-A0A924W0R4-F1
#
_entry.id   AF-A0A924W0R4-F1
#
_cell.length_a   1.000
_cell.length_b   1.000
_cell.length_c   1.000
_cell.angle_alpha   90.00
_cell.angle_beta   90.00
_cell.angle_gamma   90.00
#
_symmetry.space_group_name_H-M   'P 1'
#
loop_
_entity.id
_entity.type
_entity.pdbx_description
1 polymer ?
#
loop_
_entity_poly.entity_id
_entity_poly.type
_entity_poly.pdbx_seq_one_letter_code
_entity_poly.pdbx_strand_id
1 'polypeptide(L)'
;MIAVIGACAALSGCMTIEYAPMSEQHGFGYRDTQNADGGYTIQVVLPEHSSPTLAHEYWDRRAAEVCGHSDYRKNIFRAERPTVHYDSYGGRPGGYILEGYLDCAPSAPPAPEQQPGVVTP
;
A
#
# COMPACT_ATOMS: atom_id res chain seq x y z
N MET A 1 43.06 38.33 -5.93
CA MET A 1 42.68 36.95 -6.32
C MET A 1 41.77 36.41 -5.23
N ILE A 2 40.48 36.27 -5.50
CA ILE A 2 39.50 35.70 -4.57
C ILE A 2 39.22 34.27 -5.07
N ALA A 3 39.59 33.28 -4.27
CA ALA A 3 39.30 31.88 -4.53
C ALA A 3 37.83 31.60 -4.20
N VAL A 4 37.04 31.32 -5.24
CA VAL A 4 35.66 30.84 -5.09
C VAL A 4 35.74 29.34 -4.82
N ILE A 5 35.51 28.95 -3.56
CA ILE A 5 35.36 27.56 -3.16
C ILE A 5 34.01 27.07 -3.69
N GLY A 6 34.05 26.36 -4.80
CA GLY A 6 32.91 25.69 -5.40
C GLY A 6 32.45 24.54 -4.51
N ALA A 7 31.36 24.76 -3.77
CA ALA A 7 30.62 23.71 -3.10
C ALA A 7 29.95 22.82 -4.14
N CYS A 8 30.60 21.70 -4.49
CA CYS A 8 29.95 20.60 -5.19
C CYS A 8 29.00 19.91 -4.21
N ALA A 9 27.75 20.39 -4.16
CA ALA A 9 26.65 19.64 -3.55
C ALA A 9 26.41 18.38 -4.39
N ALA A 10 27.01 17.26 -3.96
CA ALA A 10 26.67 15.95 -4.46
C ALA A 10 25.21 15.66 -4.06
N LEU A 11 24.28 15.90 -4.99
CA LEU A 11 22.91 15.43 -4.89
C LEU A 11 22.93 13.91 -4.84
N SER A 12 22.95 13.37 -3.62
CA SER A 12 22.59 11.97 -3.38
C SER A 12 21.12 11.86 -3.76
N GLY A 13 20.85 11.34 -4.95
CA GLY A 13 19.49 11.09 -5.41
C GLY A 13 18.84 10.05 -4.51
N CYS A 14 18.04 10.49 -3.54
CA CYS A 14 17.06 9.63 -2.91
C CYS A 14 16.10 9.18 -4.01
N MET A 15 16.15 7.90 -4.38
CA MET A 15 15.12 7.30 -5.22
C MET A 15 13.84 7.24 -4.39
N THR A 16 13.05 8.31 -4.43
CA THR A 16 11.73 8.36 -3.82
C THR A 16 10.78 7.62 -4.75
N ILE A 17 10.14 6.57 -4.25
CA ILE A 17 9.04 5.93 -4.98
C ILE A 17 7.87 6.91 -4.99
N GLU A 18 7.43 7.24 -6.19
CA GLU A 18 6.33 8.17 -6.41
C GLU A 18 4.99 7.45 -6.30
N TYR A 19 4.01 8.14 -5.72
CA TYR A 19 2.63 7.68 -5.71
C TYR A 19 2.04 7.85 -7.12
N ALA A 20 2.08 6.77 -7.90
CA ALA A 20 1.68 6.77 -9.30
C ALA A 20 0.94 5.46 -9.67
N PRO A 21 0.08 5.48 -10.71
CA PRO A 21 -0.49 4.26 -11.23
C PRO A 21 0.61 3.36 -11.82
N MET A 22 0.46 2.04 -11.64
CA MET A 22 1.32 1.06 -12.29
C MET A 22 1.15 1.15 -13.81
N SER A 23 2.25 0.95 -14.54
CA SER A 23 2.28 0.89 -16.00
C SER A 23 3.13 -0.29 -16.46
N GLU A 24 3.09 -0.62 -17.74
CA GLU A 24 3.94 -1.69 -18.29
C GLU A 24 5.44 -1.39 -18.13
N GLN A 25 5.81 -0.11 -18.09
CA GLN A 25 7.19 0.35 -17.91
C GLN A 25 7.59 0.44 -16.43
N HIS A 26 6.61 0.64 -15.54
CA HIS A 26 6.82 0.81 -14.10
C HIS A 26 5.86 -0.11 -13.33
N GLY A 27 6.39 -1.27 -12.91
CA GLY A 27 5.64 -2.26 -12.12
C GLY A 27 5.42 -1.90 -10.65
N PHE A 28 5.79 -0.68 -10.22
CA PHE A 28 5.58 -0.17 -8.86
C PHE A 28 4.54 0.95 -8.89
N GLY A 29 3.77 1.07 -7.81
CA GLY A 29 2.67 2.02 -7.70
C GLY A 29 1.38 1.34 -7.28
N TYR A 30 0.25 1.86 -7.74
CA TYR A 30 -1.07 1.30 -7.48
C TYR A 30 -1.80 0.91 -8.78
N ARG A 31 -2.74 -0.04 -8.68
CA ARG A 31 -3.81 -0.21 -9.66
C ARG A 31 -5.08 -0.58 -8.96
N ASP A 32 -6.20 -0.24 -9.58
CA ASP A 32 -7.52 -0.60 -9.13
C ASP A 32 -8.28 -1.31 -10.25
N THR A 33 -9.20 -2.18 -9.85
CA THR A 33 -10.10 -2.89 -10.76
C THR A 33 -11.48 -2.88 -10.15
N GLN A 34 -12.47 -2.42 -10.91
CA GLN A 34 -13.86 -2.48 -10.47
C GLN A 34 -14.36 -3.92 -10.55
N ASN A 35 -14.98 -4.39 -9.48
CA ASN A 35 -15.56 -5.72 -9.36
C ASN A 35 -17.02 -5.71 -9.81
N ALA A 36 -17.55 -6.89 -10.16
CA ALA A 36 -18.93 -7.03 -10.65
C ALA A 36 -20.01 -6.70 -9.60
N ASP A 37 -19.66 -6.76 -8.31
CA ASP A 37 -20.50 -6.39 -7.17
C ASP A 37 -20.53 -4.88 -6.89
N GLY A 38 -19.81 -4.08 -7.68
CA GLY A 38 -19.74 -2.63 -7.54
C GLY A 38 -18.62 -2.15 -6.61
N GLY A 39 -17.91 -3.04 -5.93
CA GLY A 39 -16.70 -2.71 -5.17
C GLY A 39 -15.46 -2.57 -6.06
N TYR A 40 -14.31 -2.37 -5.42
CA TYR A 40 -13.01 -2.26 -6.08
C TYR A 40 -12.00 -3.19 -5.45
N THR A 41 -11.09 -3.72 -6.24
CA THR A 41 -9.86 -4.35 -5.75
C THR A 41 -8.71 -3.39 -5.99
N ILE A 42 -8.01 -3.00 -4.94
CA ILE A 42 -6.82 -2.16 -5.02
C ILE A 42 -5.60 -3.02 -4.76
N GLN A 43 -4.62 -2.94 -5.66
CA GLN A 43 -3.28 -3.48 -5.44
C GLN A 43 -2.25 -2.37 -5.41
N VAL A 44 -1.36 -2.44 -4.42
CA VAL A 44 -0.15 -1.63 -4.31
C VAL A 44 1.05 -2.55 -4.40
N VAL A 45 2.02 -2.18 -5.23
CA VAL A 45 3.31 -2.87 -5.37
C VAL A 45 4.41 -1.86 -5.14
N LEU A 46 5.24 -2.09 -4.12
CA LEU A 46 6.39 -1.25 -3.81
C LEU A 46 7.70 -2.03 -3.95
N PRO A 47 8.84 -1.38 -4.22
CA PRO A 47 10.13 -2.07 -4.27
C PRO A 47 10.55 -2.72 -2.95
N GLU A 48 11.59 -3.55 -3.06
CA GLU A 48 12.18 -4.29 -1.94
C GLU A 48 12.68 -3.40 -0.79
N HIS A 49 13.08 -2.16 -1.05
CA HIS A 49 13.56 -1.26 0.00
C HIS A 49 12.43 -0.47 0.69
N SER A 50 11.19 -0.59 0.22
CA SER A 50 10.04 0.11 0.81
C SER A 50 9.54 -0.58 2.08
N SER A 51 8.98 0.20 3.00
CA SER A 51 8.39 -0.31 4.23
C SER A 51 6.97 -0.85 4.00
N PRO A 52 6.51 -1.84 4.79
CA PRO A 52 5.10 -2.25 4.81
C PRO A 52 4.16 -1.09 5.11
N THR A 53 4.54 -0.17 6.01
CA THR A 53 3.77 1.02 6.35
C THR A 53 3.46 1.87 5.13
N LEU A 54 4.45 2.12 4.26
CA LEU A 54 4.26 2.89 3.04
C LEU A 54 3.25 2.24 2.09
N ALA A 55 3.22 0.90 2.02
CA ALA A 55 2.25 0.19 1.20
C ALA A 55 0.82 0.37 1.73
N HIS A 56 0.64 0.33 3.05
CA HIS A 56 -0.63 0.61 3.70
C HIS A 56 -1.06 2.06 3.46
N GLU A 57 -0.15 3.03 3.60
CA GLU A 57 -0.42 4.44 3.31
C GLU A 57 -0.86 4.66 1.86
N TYR A 58 -0.19 4.02 0.89
CA TYR A 58 -0.56 4.09 -0.52
C TYR A 58 -1.92 3.46 -0.79
N TRP A 59 -2.21 2.34 -0.13
CA TRP A 59 -3.49 1.65 -0.28
C TRP A 59 -4.62 2.49 0.32
N ASP A 60 -4.44 3.03 1.53
CA ASP A 60 -5.43 3.86 2.22
C ASP A 60 -5.68 5.19 1.48
N ARG A 61 -4.61 5.79 0.95
CA ARG A 61 -4.72 6.95 0.08
C ARG A 61 -5.54 6.63 -1.18
N ARG A 62 -5.24 5.52 -1.86
CA ARG A 62 -5.98 5.14 -3.07
C ARG A 62 -7.43 4.80 -2.77
N ALA A 63 -7.70 4.13 -1.65
CA ALA A 63 -9.06 3.83 -1.20
C ALA A 63 -9.88 5.08 -0.97
N ALA A 64 -9.29 6.08 -0.29
CA ALA A 64 -9.93 7.38 -0.11
C ALA A 64 -10.20 8.08 -1.45
N GLU A 65 -9.23 8.09 -2.37
CA GLU A 65 -9.41 8.68 -3.71
C GLU A 65 -10.55 8.01 -4.49
N VAL A 66 -10.61 6.67 -4.49
CA VAL A 66 -11.65 5.89 -5.20
C VAL A 66 -13.04 6.13 -4.61
N CYS A 67 -13.15 6.23 -3.29
CA CYS A 67 -14.42 6.52 -2.61
C CYS A 67 -14.71 8.02 -2.45
N GLY A 68 -13.96 8.92 -3.08
CA GLY A 68 -14.19 10.37 -2.98
C GLY A 68 -14.07 10.93 -1.56
N HIS A 69 -13.18 10.35 -0.75
CA HIS A 69 -12.94 10.65 0.66
C HIS A 69 -14.14 10.37 1.59
N SER A 70 -15.10 9.53 1.18
CA SER A 70 -16.13 9.00 2.08
C SER A 70 -15.59 7.87 2.95
N ASP A 71 -16.38 7.48 3.95
CA ASP A 71 -16.16 6.22 4.67
C ASP A 71 -16.21 5.04 3.69
N TYR A 72 -15.42 4.00 3.98
CA TYR A 72 -15.34 2.79 3.18
C TYR A 72 -15.06 1.57 4.06
N ARG A 73 -15.42 0.38 3.55
CA ARG A 73 -15.05 -0.91 4.14
C ARG A 73 -13.82 -1.46 3.45
N LYS A 74 -12.86 -1.90 4.25
CA LYS A 74 -11.56 -2.44 3.81
C LYS A 74 -11.46 -3.91 4.17
N ASN A 75 -11.03 -4.75 3.23
CA ASN A 75 -10.66 -6.14 3.48
C ASN A 75 -9.35 -6.48 2.74
N ILE A 76 -8.23 -6.49 3.46
CA ILE A 76 -6.92 -6.86 2.91
C ILE A 76 -6.79 -8.39 2.93
N PHE A 77 -6.64 -8.99 1.76
CA PHE A 77 -6.47 -10.46 1.62
C PHE A 77 -5.06 -10.86 1.21
N ARG A 78 -4.22 -9.91 0.79
CA ARG A 78 -2.81 -10.16 0.46
C ARG A 78 -1.93 -9.07 1.05
N ALA A 79 -0.96 -9.48 1.86
CA ALA A 79 0.06 -8.60 2.43
C ALA A 79 1.35 -9.42 2.54
N GLU A 80 2.18 -9.37 1.49
CA GLU A 80 3.33 -10.26 1.41
C GLU A 80 4.53 -9.62 0.73
N ARG A 81 5.67 -10.26 0.92
CA ARG A 81 6.94 -9.93 0.28
C ARG A 81 7.51 -11.20 -0.34
N PRO A 82 7.18 -11.52 -1.60
CA PRO A 82 7.65 -12.75 -2.23
C PRO A 82 9.17 -12.76 -2.34
N THR A 83 9.79 -13.93 -2.18
CA THR A 83 11.21 -14.11 -2.49
C THR A 83 11.37 -14.21 -4.01
N VAL A 84 12.14 -13.31 -4.62
CA VAL A 84 12.30 -13.24 -6.08
C VAL A 84 13.42 -14.11 -6.61
N HIS A 85 14.40 -14.44 -5.77
CA HIS A 85 15.53 -15.26 -6.16
C HIS A 85 16.04 -16.05 -4.95
N TYR A 86 16.31 -17.34 -5.15
CA TYR A 86 17.08 -18.15 -4.21
C TYR A 86 18.45 -18.41 -4.83
N ASP A 87 19.50 -17.86 -4.23
CA ASP A 87 20.88 -18.15 -4.58
C ASP A 87 21.53 -19.09 -3.54
N SER A 88 22.78 -19.47 -3.78
CA SER A 88 23.56 -20.34 -2.89
C SER A 88 23.77 -19.79 -1.46
N TYR A 89 23.41 -18.54 -1.20
CA TYR A 89 23.59 -17.83 0.08
C TYR A 89 22.27 -17.35 0.71
N GLY A 90 21.11 -17.58 0.08
CA GLY A 90 19.79 -17.31 0.66
C GLY A 90 18.75 -16.81 -0.33
N GLY A 91 17.60 -16.39 0.22
CA GLY A 91 16.51 -15.77 -0.54
C GLY A 91 16.65 -14.25 -0.60
N ARG A 92 16.55 -13.65 -1.80
CA ARG A 92 16.44 -12.20 -1.98
C ARG A 92 14.97 -11.77 -1.90
N PRO A 93 14.60 -10.88 -0.98
CA PRO A 93 13.23 -10.38 -0.88
C PRO A 93 12.88 -9.57 -2.13
N GLY A 94 11.69 -9.80 -2.66
CA GLY A 94 11.10 -8.97 -3.70
C GLY A 94 10.43 -7.71 -3.16
N GLY A 95 9.65 -7.10 -4.04
CA GLY A 95 8.78 -5.98 -3.70
C GLY A 95 7.70 -6.35 -2.68
N TYR A 96 7.17 -5.36 -1.99
CA TYR A 96 6.03 -5.53 -1.11
C TYR A 96 4.73 -5.44 -1.90
N ILE A 97 3.85 -6.42 -1.74
CA ILE A 97 2.56 -6.47 -2.42
C ILE A 97 1.46 -6.39 -1.36
N LEU A 98 0.59 -5.39 -1.49
CA LEU A 98 -0.60 -5.22 -0.68
C LEU A 98 -1.83 -5.20 -1.58
N GLU A 99 -2.77 -6.10 -1.35
CA GLU A 99 -3.98 -6.24 -2.15
C GLU A 99 -5.20 -6.41 -1.25
N GLY A 100 -6.28 -5.72 -1.60
CA GLY A 100 -7.50 -5.76 -0.80
C GLY A 100 -8.73 -5.30 -1.57
N TYR A 101 -9.87 -5.75 -1.06
CA TYR A 101 -11.18 -5.33 -1.50
C TYR A 101 -11.60 -4.04 -0.77
N LEU A 102 -12.27 -3.17 -1.52
CA LEU A 102 -12.78 -1.87 -1.11
C LEU A 102 -14.26 -1.79 -1.48
N ASP A 103 -15.06 -1.36 -0.51
CA ASP A 103 -16.46 -1.01 -0.73
C ASP A 103 -16.75 0.38 -0.18
N CYS A 104 -17.17 1.29 -1.05
CA CYS A 104 -17.46 2.69 -0.72
C CYS A 104 -18.86 2.88 -0.11
N ALA A 105 -19.65 1.82 0.08
CA ALA A 105 -20.89 1.91 0.82
C ALA A 105 -20.61 2.43 2.24
N PRO A 106 -21.50 3.28 2.80
CA PRO A 106 -21.33 3.79 4.15
C PRO A 106 -21.18 2.59 5.09
N SER A 107 -20.08 2.55 5.84
CA SER A 107 -19.83 1.49 6.80
C SER A 107 -21.02 1.43 7.75
N ALA A 108 -21.78 0.33 7.70
CA ALA A 108 -22.79 0.07 8.72
C ALA A 108 -22.09 0.15 10.10
N PRO A 109 -22.73 0.73 11.13
CA PRO A 109 -22.15 0.79 12.46
C PRO A 109 -21.66 -0.60 12.89
N PRO A 110 -20.52 -0.70 13.60
CA PRO A 110 -20.05 -1.98 14.11
C PRO A 110 -21.19 -2.64 14.88
N ALA A 111 -21.44 -3.92 14.61
CA ALA A 111 -22.45 -4.67 15.33
C ALA A 111 -22.18 -4.55 16.84
N PRO A 112 -23.20 -4.28 17.68
CA PRO A 112 -22.98 -4.15 19.11
C PRO A 112 -22.30 -5.42 19.62
N GLU A 113 -21.14 -5.23 20.23
CA GLU A 113 -20.36 -6.28 20.89
C GLU A 113 -21.30 -7.02 21.84
N GLN A 114 -21.60 -8.29 21.57
CA GLN A 114 -22.41 -9.12 22.45
C GLN A 114 -21.66 -9.24 23.78
N GLN A 115 -22.05 -8.41 24.77
CA GLN A 115 -21.56 -8.53 26.13
C GLN A 115 -21.79 -9.98 26.59
N PRO A 116 -20.74 -10.71 27.02
CA PRO A 116 -20.90 -12.05 27.55
C PRO A 116 -21.92 -11.98 28.69
N GLY A 117 -23.00 -12.75 28.54
CA GLY A 117 -24.14 -12.72 29.43
C GLY A 117 -23.70 -12.82 30.89
N VAL A 118 -24.16 -11.86 31.70
CA VAL A 118 -24.09 -11.94 33.15
C VAL A 118 -24.90 -13.15 33.57
N VAL A 119 -24.20 -14.24 33.92
CA VAL A 119 -24.80 -15.38 34.61
C VAL A 119 -25.00 -14.93 36.06
N THR A 120 -26.21 -14.49 36.38
CA THR A 120 -26.60 -14.19 37.77
C THR A 120 -26.91 -15.50 38.49
N PRO A 121 -26.42 -15.72 39.73
CA PRO A 121 -26.66 -16.93 40.53
C PRO A 121 -28.12 -17.08 41.00
#